data_AF-A0AAV1TCY1-F1
#
_entry.id   AF-A0AAV1TCY1-F1
#
_cell.length_a   1.000
_cell.length_b   1.000
_cell.length_c   1.000
_cell.angle_alpha   90.00
_cell.angle_beta   90.00
_cell.angle_gamma   90.00
#
_symmetry.space_group_name_H-M   'P 1'
#
loop_
_entity.id
_entity.type
_entity.pdbx_description
1 polymer ?
#
loop_
_entity_poly.entity_id
_entity_poly.type
_entity_poly.pdbx_seq_one_letter_code
_entity_poly.pdbx_strand_id
1 'polypeptide(L)'
;MNLIRVVLAVVVTKGYVTEQLDVDTAFLNSILKEEVYMEVLNGIANAEKMMCKLDKAIYGLKQAASTWNKPFHAVFLRIGFRSSGADQCIDVKHQDDNYVYVCLYVDDMIIAAKTSREIQEVKTALKSSFRMKELGKAKFILGAEIDHDHNCSKLMIRQT
;
A
#
# COMPACT_ATOMS: atom_id res chain seq x y z
N MET A 1 -10.49 3.67 -7.15
CA MET A 1 -11.56 3.07 -6.31
C MET A 1 -12.25 1.85 -6.94
N ASN A 2 -12.42 1.77 -8.27
CA ASN A 2 -13.16 0.67 -8.89
C ASN A 2 -12.46 -0.70 -8.81
N LEU A 3 -11.13 -0.78 -8.98
CA LEU A 3 -10.47 -2.08 -9.08
C LEU A 3 -10.21 -2.77 -7.73
N ILE A 4 -10.13 -2.03 -6.61
CA ILE A 4 -10.09 -2.64 -5.27
C ILE A 4 -11.38 -3.45 -5.03
N ARG A 5 -12.54 -2.91 -5.42
CA ARG A 5 -13.82 -3.65 -5.32
C ARG A 5 -13.83 -4.91 -6.19
N VAL A 6 -13.20 -4.86 -7.36
CA VAL A 6 -13.02 -6.05 -8.22
C VAL A 6 -12.15 -7.10 -7.52
N VAL A 7 -11.03 -6.70 -6.89
CA VAL A 7 -10.20 -7.62 -6.11
C VAL A 7 -10.99 -8.22 -4.95
N LEU A 8 -11.78 -7.42 -4.21
CA LEU A 8 -12.64 -7.93 -3.15
C LEU A 8 -13.71 -8.91 -3.67
N ALA A 9 -14.27 -8.68 -4.86
CA ALA A 9 -15.20 -9.63 -5.48
C ALA A 9 -14.51 -10.95 -5.87
N VAL A 10 -13.28 -10.88 -6.38
CA VAL A 10 -12.44 -12.08 -6.66
C VAL A 10 -12.14 -12.83 -5.37
N VAL A 11 -11.81 -12.11 -4.29
CA VAL A 11 -11.54 -12.68 -2.97
C VAL A 11 -12.70 -13.55 -2.50
N VAL A 12 -13.93 -13.04 -2.58
CA VAL A 12 -15.13 -13.79 -2.19
C VAL A 12 -15.33 -15.00 -3.11
N THR A 13 -15.28 -14.78 -4.42
CA THR A 13 -15.57 -15.83 -5.42
C THR A 13 -14.58 -16.98 -5.34
N LYS A 14 -13.33 -16.70 -4.98
CA LYS A 14 -12.25 -17.69 -4.90
C LYS A 14 -11.98 -18.19 -3.48
N GLY A 15 -12.68 -17.66 -2.48
CA GLY A 15 -12.46 -17.99 -1.07
C GLY A 15 -11.06 -17.60 -0.57
N TYR A 16 -10.48 -16.52 -1.09
CA TYR A 16 -9.16 -16.05 -0.68
C TYR A 16 -9.19 -15.43 0.71
N VAL A 17 -8.08 -15.55 1.42
CA VAL A 17 -7.84 -14.84 2.69
C VAL A 17 -7.27 -13.46 2.41
N THR A 18 -7.63 -12.49 3.26
CA THR A 18 -7.18 -11.10 3.13
C THR A 18 -6.58 -10.62 4.45
N GLU A 19 -5.39 -10.04 4.37
CA GLU A 19 -4.73 -9.38 5.48
C GLU A 19 -4.35 -7.96 5.13
N GLN A 20 -4.36 -7.10 6.14
CA GLN A 20 -4.14 -5.68 6.02
C GLN A 20 -2.86 -5.27 6.73
N LEU A 21 -2.11 -4.42 6.05
CA LEU A 21 -0.89 -3.80 6.55
C LEU A 21 -0.97 -2.30 6.35
N ASP A 22 -0.17 -1.60 7.14
CA ASP A 22 0.05 -0.16 7.04
C ASP A 22 1.55 0.10 6.94
N VAL A 23 1.96 0.97 6.02
CA VAL A 23 3.37 1.35 5.86
C VAL A 23 3.68 2.54 6.76
N ASP A 24 4.65 2.37 7.67
CA ASP A 24 5.03 3.44 8.57
C ASP A 24 5.72 4.57 7.79
N THR A 25 5.14 5.77 7.83
CA THR A 25 5.68 6.98 7.18
C THR A 25 5.96 6.81 5.68
N ALA A 26 4.99 6.28 4.91
CA ALA A 26 5.08 5.97 3.48
C ALA A 26 6.01 6.90 2.66
N PHE A 27 5.74 8.20 2.62
CA PHE A 27 6.52 9.15 1.79
C PHE A 27 7.97 9.35 2.25
N LEU A 28 8.26 9.21 3.55
CA LEU A 28 9.62 9.35 4.10
C LEU A 28 10.55 8.17 3.77
N ASN A 29 10.00 7.10 3.17
CA ASN A 29 10.79 6.01 2.60
C ASN A 29 11.28 6.32 1.18
N SER A 30 10.95 7.50 0.63
CA SER A 30 11.29 7.88 -0.74
C SER A 30 12.18 9.13 -0.80
N ILE A 31 13.19 9.08 -1.67
CA ILE A 31 14.15 10.17 -1.89
C ILE A 31 13.63 11.07 -3.01
N LEU A 32 13.64 12.39 -2.77
CA LEU A 32 13.30 13.37 -3.80
C LEU A 32 14.47 13.51 -4.78
N LYS A 33 14.17 13.47 -6.09
CA LYS A 33 15.17 13.73 -7.13
C LYS A 33 15.24 15.21 -7.48
N GLU A 34 14.10 15.89 -7.36
CA GLU A 34 13.95 17.31 -7.60
C GLU A 34 14.41 18.11 -6.38
N GLU A 35 14.94 19.30 -6.61
CA GLU A 35 15.21 20.24 -5.54
C GLU A 35 13.91 20.92 -5.10
N VAL A 36 13.45 20.57 -3.91
CA VAL A 36 12.26 21.16 -3.30
C VAL A 36 12.67 21.86 -2.02
N TYR A 37 12.23 23.11 -1.88
CA TYR A 37 12.42 23.90 -0.69
C TYR A 37 11.06 24.19 -0.04
N MET A 38 11.05 24.26 1.28
CA MET A 38 9.90 24.72 2.05
C MET A 38 10.32 25.77 3.06
N GLU A 39 9.35 26.60 3.47
CA GLU A 39 9.55 27.51 4.60
C GLU A 39 9.84 26.71 5.87
N VAL A 40 10.66 27.30 6.75
CA VAL A 40 10.90 26.76 8.08
C VAL A 40 9.57 26.69 8.83
N LEU A 41 9.32 25.55 9.46
CA LEU A 41 8.07 25.30 10.19
C LEU A 41 7.83 26.36 11.27
N ASN A 42 6.57 26.77 11.41
CA ASN A 42 6.14 27.66 12.48
C ASN A 42 6.54 27.09 13.85
N GLY A 43 7.20 27.93 14.66
CA GLY A 43 7.72 27.54 15.98
C GLY A 43 9.22 27.24 16.01
N ILE A 44 9.90 27.20 14.86
CA ILE A 44 11.37 27.17 14.79
C ILE A 44 11.89 28.58 14.51
N ALA A 45 12.83 29.06 15.33
CA ALA A 45 13.44 30.37 15.13
C ALA A 45 14.21 30.40 13.79
N ASN A 46 13.85 31.35 12.92
CA ASN A 46 14.46 31.52 11.61
C ASN A 46 15.02 32.94 11.43
N ALA A 47 16.03 33.28 12.23
CA ALA A 47 16.63 34.62 12.26
C ALA A 47 17.24 35.03 10.91
N GLU A 48 17.72 34.06 10.14
CA GLU A 48 18.44 34.26 8.87
C GLU A 48 17.55 34.12 7.63
N LYS A 49 16.22 33.98 7.80
CA LYS A 49 15.25 33.77 6.70
C LYS A 49 15.65 32.61 5.76
N MET A 50 16.16 31.54 6.35
CA MET A 50 16.59 30.34 5.65
C MET A 50 15.38 29.54 5.14
N MET A 51 15.63 28.69 4.15
CA MET A 51 14.67 27.72 3.62
C MET A 51 15.15 26.30 3.90
N CYS A 52 14.22 25.38 4.15
CA CYS A 52 14.52 23.96 4.33
C CYS A 52 14.55 23.26 2.97
N LYS A 53 15.68 22.66 2.61
CA LYS A 53 15.73 21.72 1.47
C LYS A 53 15.17 20.36 1.91
N LEU A 54 14.25 19.81 1.13
CA LEU A 54 13.67 18.50 1.40
C LEU A 54 14.45 17.42 0.65
N ASP A 55 15.03 16.49 1.39
CA ASP A 55 15.70 15.31 0.81
C ASP A 55 14.73 14.14 0.57
N LYS A 56 13.61 14.12 1.31
CA LYS A 56 12.60 13.06 1.30
C LYS A 56 11.22 13.63 1.01
N ALA A 57 10.37 12.82 0.39
CA ALA A 57 9.01 13.25 0.11
C ALA A 57 8.19 13.36 1.41
N ILE A 58 7.33 14.36 1.48
CA ILE A 58 6.40 14.58 2.59
C ILE A 58 4.97 14.75 2.05
N TYR A 59 3.98 14.65 2.94
CA TYR A 59 2.59 14.91 2.59
C TYR A 59 2.43 16.33 2.04
N GLY A 60 1.57 16.48 1.03
CA GLY A 60 1.31 17.77 0.37
C GLY A 60 2.19 18.05 -0.85
N LEU A 61 3.30 17.31 -1.06
CA LEU A 61 4.05 17.43 -2.31
C LEU A 61 3.29 16.74 -3.45
N LYS A 62 3.13 17.43 -4.59
CA LYS A 62 2.45 16.90 -5.78
C LYS A 62 3.05 15.58 -6.30
N GLN A 63 4.34 15.37 -6.08
CA GLN A 63 5.07 14.18 -6.53
C GLN A 63 5.20 13.09 -5.45
N ALA A 64 4.76 13.33 -4.21
CA ALA A 64 5.00 12.41 -3.08
C ALA A 64 4.54 10.97 -3.37
N ALA A 65 3.31 10.81 -3.86
CA ALA A 65 2.74 9.50 -4.18
C ALA A 65 3.53 8.79 -5.29
N SER A 66 3.91 9.51 -6.36
CA SER A 66 4.69 8.92 -7.45
C SER A 66 6.10 8.52 -7.01
N THR A 67 6.75 9.35 -6.19
CA THR A 67 8.08 9.08 -5.66
C THR A 67 8.06 7.89 -4.69
N TRP A 68 7.00 7.74 -3.90
CA TRP A 68 6.80 6.60 -3.01
C TRP A 68 6.47 5.29 -3.74
N ASN A 69 5.65 5.33 -4.80
CA ASN A 69 5.26 4.11 -5.49
C ASN A 69 6.46 3.38 -6.13
N LYS A 70 7.50 4.12 -6.56
CA LYS A 70 8.69 3.56 -7.24
C LYS A 70 9.49 2.54 -6.39
N PRO A 71 10.02 2.89 -5.20
CA PRO A 71 10.76 1.93 -4.37
C PRO A 71 9.87 0.75 -3.95
N PHE A 72 8.58 1.00 -3.71
CA PHE A 72 7.65 -0.03 -3.33
C PHE A 72 7.43 -1.05 -4.47
N HIS A 73 7.13 -0.55 -5.66
CA HIS A 73 6.97 -1.38 -6.87
C HIS A 73 8.26 -2.14 -7.21
N ALA A 74 9.45 -1.57 -6.96
CA ALA A 74 10.72 -2.27 -7.17
C ALA A 74 10.86 -3.52 -6.28
N VAL A 75 10.37 -3.48 -5.03
CA VAL A 75 10.34 -4.67 -4.16
C VAL A 75 9.42 -5.73 -4.76
N PHE A 76 8.24 -5.33 -5.23
CA PHE A 76 7.26 -6.22 -5.86
C PHE A 76 7.77 -6.90 -7.13
N LEU A 77 8.41 -6.16 -8.03
CA LEU A 77 9.05 -6.74 -9.20
C LEU A 77 10.08 -7.81 -8.81
N ARG A 78 10.88 -7.57 -7.77
CA ARG A 78 11.88 -8.53 -7.27
C ARG A 78 11.27 -9.81 -6.71
N ILE A 79 10.06 -9.75 -6.15
CA ILE A 79 9.36 -10.94 -5.61
C ILE A 79 8.34 -11.53 -6.59
N GLY A 80 8.39 -11.13 -7.87
CA GLY A 80 7.65 -11.73 -8.98
C GLY A 80 6.26 -11.14 -9.22
N PHE A 81 5.94 -10.01 -8.59
CA PHE A 81 4.71 -9.27 -8.89
C PHE A 81 4.88 -8.42 -10.14
N ARG A 82 3.74 -8.07 -10.74
CA ARG A 82 3.64 -7.11 -11.84
C ARG A 82 2.46 -6.19 -11.60
N SER A 83 2.53 -4.96 -12.08
CA SER A 83 1.37 -4.07 -12.07
C SER A 83 0.23 -4.69 -12.89
N SER A 84 -1.00 -4.54 -12.41
CA SER A 84 -2.20 -5.00 -13.10
C SER A 84 -2.39 -4.34 -14.48
N GLY A 85 -1.74 -3.19 -14.74
CA GLY A 85 -1.91 -2.38 -15.93
C GLY A 85 -3.23 -1.59 -15.98
N ALA A 86 -4.24 -1.99 -15.21
CA ALA A 86 -5.53 -1.33 -15.10
C ALA A 86 -5.58 -0.30 -13.95
N ASP A 87 -4.92 -0.59 -12.83
CA ASP A 87 -4.75 0.33 -11.69
C ASP A 87 -3.30 0.30 -11.21
N GLN A 88 -2.72 1.47 -10.96
CA GLN A 88 -1.37 1.59 -10.39
C GLN A 88 -1.30 1.17 -8.92
N CYS A 89 -2.45 1.07 -8.24
CA CYS A 89 -2.54 0.64 -6.86
C CYS A 89 -2.60 -0.89 -6.72
N ILE A 90 -2.62 -1.64 -7.83
CA ILE A 90 -2.80 -3.09 -7.81
C ILE A 90 -1.64 -3.79 -8.50
N ASP A 91 -0.96 -4.61 -7.72
CA ASP A 91 0.06 -5.54 -8.17
C ASP A 91 -0.45 -6.98 -8.04
N VAL A 92 -0.11 -7.79 -9.03
CA VAL A 92 -0.57 -9.17 -9.15
C VAL A 92 0.63 -10.09 -9.38
N LYS A 93 0.66 -11.20 -8.67
CA LYS A 93 1.59 -12.31 -8.90
C LYS A 93 0.80 -13.56 -9.20
N HIS A 94 1.15 -14.25 -10.28
CA HIS A 94 0.65 -15.57 -10.58
C HIS A 94 1.50 -16.61 -9.86
N GLN A 95 0.87 -17.54 -9.15
CA GLN A 95 1.53 -18.61 -8.40
C GLN A 95 0.71 -19.90 -8.54
N ASP A 96 1.31 -20.90 -9.19
CA ASP A 96 0.65 -22.14 -9.62
C ASP A 96 -0.61 -21.85 -10.46
N ASP A 97 -1.79 -22.26 -9.98
CA ASP A 97 -3.11 -21.99 -10.61
C ASP A 97 -3.88 -20.85 -9.93
N ASN A 98 -3.19 -20.00 -9.15
CA ASN A 98 -3.80 -18.95 -8.34
C ASN A 98 -3.06 -17.62 -8.48
N TYR A 99 -3.66 -16.59 -7.88
CA TYR A 99 -3.12 -15.24 -7.90
C TYR A 99 -2.96 -14.72 -6.47
N VAL A 100 -1.88 -13.98 -6.25
CA VAL A 100 -1.71 -13.12 -5.09
C VAL A 100 -1.91 -11.69 -5.55
N TYR A 101 -2.82 -10.97 -4.90
CA TYR A 101 -3.10 -9.57 -5.17
C TYR A 101 -2.58 -8.73 -4.03
N VAL A 102 -1.93 -7.62 -4.35
CA VAL A 102 -1.67 -6.55 -3.39
C VAL A 102 -2.34 -5.28 -3.89
N CYS A 103 -3.21 -4.73 -3.05
CA CYS A 103 -3.78 -3.40 -3.21
C CYS A 103 -3.04 -2.45 -2.27
N LEU A 104 -2.26 -1.52 -2.81
CA LEU A 104 -1.60 -0.47 -2.04
C LEU A 104 -2.18 0.89 -2.44
N TYR A 105 -2.76 1.60 -1.48
CA TYR A 105 -3.12 2.99 -1.64
C TYR A 105 -2.37 3.83 -0.62
N VAL A 106 -1.29 4.48 -1.07
CA VAL A 106 -0.39 5.27 -0.22
C VAL A 106 0.20 4.42 0.91
N ASP A 107 -0.40 4.42 2.09
CA ASP A 107 0.00 3.72 3.32
C ASP A 107 -0.87 2.49 3.60
N ASP A 108 -2.17 2.54 3.24
CA ASP A 108 -3.12 1.43 3.38
C ASP A 108 -2.85 0.29 2.39
N MET A 109 -2.70 -0.92 2.89
CA MET A 109 -2.43 -2.10 2.08
C MET A 109 -3.32 -3.28 2.41
N ILE A 110 -3.89 -3.92 1.38
CA ILE A 110 -4.51 -5.25 1.49
C ILE A 110 -3.74 -6.24 0.63
N ILE A 111 -3.40 -7.37 1.23
CA ILE A 111 -2.85 -8.55 0.56
C ILE A 111 -3.93 -9.62 0.52
N ALA A 112 -4.22 -10.14 -0.67
CA ALA A 112 -5.19 -11.21 -0.88
C ALA A 112 -4.52 -12.41 -1.55
N ALA A 113 -4.68 -13.60 -0.98
CA ALA A 113 -4.12 -14.83 -1.52
C ALA A 113 -4.98 -16.05 -1.15
N LYS A 114 -4.70 -17.18 -1.79
CA LYS A 114 -5.38 -18.44 -1.45
C LYS A 114 -5.01 -18.94 -0.05
N THR A 115 -3.77 -18.75 0.37
CA THR A 115 -3.24 -19.26 1.64
C THR A 115 -2.54 -18.19 2.46
N SER A 116 -2.61 -18.32 3.79
CA SER A 116 -1.84 -17.44 4.70
C SER A 116 -0.33 -17.56 4.51
N ARG A 117 0.17 -18.69 3.97
CA ARG A 117 1.59 -18.85 3.65
C ARG A 117 2.04 -17.87 2.56
N GLU A 118 1.26 -17.75 1.48
CA GLU A 118 1.55 -16.80 0.40
C GLU A 118 1.53 -15.36 0.91
N ILE A 119 0.57 -15.01 1.79
CA ILE A 119 0.55 -13.70 2.45
C ILE A 119 1.83 -13.50 3.27
N GLN A 120 2.25 -14.50 4.04
CA GLN A 120 3.44 -14.40 4.90
C GLN A 120 4.73 -14.20 4.11
N GLU A 121 4.85 -14.81 2.92
CA GLU A 121 5.97 -14.58 2.01
C GLU A 121 6.05 -13.10 1.58
N VAL A 122 4.91 -12.52 1.18
CA VAL A 122 4.84 -11.10 0.79
C VAL A 122 5.17 -10.20 1.97
N LYS A 123 4.61 -10.47 3.16
CA LYS A 123 4.89 -9.71 4.39
C LYS A 123 6.36 -9.72 4.74
N THR A 124 7.00 -10.89 4.66
CA THR A 124 8.43 -11.05 4.98
C THR A 124 9.29 -10.22 4.03
N ALA A 125 9.00 -10.27 2.74
CA ALA A 125 9.68 -9.45 1.73
C ALA A 125 9.49 -7.94 1.99
N LEU A 126 8.27 -7.49 2.28
CA LEU A 126 7.98 -6.09 2.57
C LEU A 126 8.69 -5.61 3.84
N LYS A 127 8.64 -6.40 4.92
CA LYS A 127 9.30 -6.08 6.20
C LYS A 127 10.82 -6.02 6.09
N SER A 128 11.42 -6.71 5.11
CA SER A 128 12.85 -6.59 4.82
C SER A 128 13.25 -5.23 4.22
N SER A 129 12.30 -4.52 3.61
CA SER A 129 12.55 -3.29 2.86
C SER A 129 11.93 -2.04 3.51
N PHE A 130 10.83 -2.21 4.25
CA PHE A 130 10.07 -1.12 4.85
C PHE A 130 9.64 -1.46 6.28
N ARG A 131 9.43 -0.42 7.10
CA ARG A 131 8.78 -0.58 8.39
C ARG A 131 7.28 -0.76 8.16
N MET A 132 6.78 -1.95 8.48
CA MET A 132 5.39 -2.35 8.25
C MET A 132 4.68 -2.59 9.58
N LYS A 133 3.46 -2.08 9.71
CA LYS A 133 2.50 -2.45 10.75
C LYS A 133 1.56 -3.50 10.22
N GLU A 134 1.33 -4.56 10.98
CA GLU A 134 0.33 -5.57 10.64
C GLU A 134 -0.98 -5.24 11.37
N LEU A 135 -2.05 -5.09 10.61
CA LEU A 135 -3.39 -4.81 11.13
C LEU A 135 -4.24 -6.09 11.22
N GLY A 136 -3.71 -7.22 10.75
CA GLY A 136 -4.36 -8.53 10.79
C GLY A 136 -5.34 -8.72 9.64
N LYS A 137 -6.50 -9.34 9.91
CA LYS A 137 -7.54 -9.50 8.88
C LYS A 137 -7.98 -8.14 8.36
N ALA A 138 -8.15 -8.04 7.04
CA ALA A 138 -8.58 -6.80 6.42
C ALA A 138 -9.98 -6.40 6.90
N LYS A 139 -10.10 -5.19 7.43
CA LYS A 139 -11.33 -4.64 8.02
C LYS A 139 -11.69 -3.27 7.49
N PHE A 140 -10.71 -2.51 7.01
CA PHE A 140 -10.94 -1.17 6.48
C PHE A 140 -10.08 -0.94 5.24
N ILE A 141 -10.62 -0.29 4.22
CA ILE A 141 -9.82 0.20 3.10
C ILE A 141 -10.47 1.46 2.54
N LEU A 142 -9.68 2.54 2.43
CA LEU A 142 -10.14 3.82 1.86
C LEU A 142 -11.40 4.39 2.53
N GLY A 143 -11.48 4.32 3.86
CA GLY A 143 -12.64 4.80 4.61
C GLY A 143 -13.90 3.95 4.44
N ALA A 144 -13.78 2.72 3.92
CA ALA A 144 -14.86 1.75 3.91
C ALA A 144 -14.54 0.58 4.85
N GLU A 145 -15.49 0.21 5.69
CA GLU A 145 -15.43 -1.03 6.48
C GLU A 145 -15.71 -2.21 5.55
N ILE A 146 -14.94 -3.28 5.71
CA ILE A 146 -15.13 -4.56 5.03
C ILE A 146 -15.30 -5.69 6.05
N ASP A 147 -16.28 -6.55 5.79
CA ASP A 147 -16.56 -7.71 6.62
C ASP A 147 -16.73 -8.93 5.70
N HIS A 148 -15.80 -9.88 5.79
CA HIS A 148 -15.76 -11.07 4.95
C HIS A 148 -16.13 -12.31 5.77
N ASP A 149 -17.32 -12.83 5.51
CA ASP A 149 -17.78 -14.11 6.04
C ASP A 149 -17.44 -15.24 5.05
N HIS A 150 -16.36 -15.97 5.37
CA HIS A 150 -15.91 -17.13 4.60
C HIS A 150 -16.88 -18.31 4.65
N ASN A 151 -17.72 -18.44 5.68
CA ASN A 151 -18.63 -19.58 5.82
C ASN A 151 -19.76 -19.52 4.81
N CYS A 152 -20.23 -18.31 4.47
CA CYS A 152 -21.29 -18.10 3.50
C CYS A 152 -20.83 -17.42 2.20
N SER A 153 -19.51 -17.23 2.02
CA SER A 153 -18.92 -16.54 0.86
C SER A 153 -19.58 -15.18 0.61
N LYS A 154 -19.67 -14.35 1.66
CA LYS A 154 -20.23 -12.99 1.57
C LYS A 154 -19.21 -11.98 2.05
N LEU A 155 -19.12 -10.85 1.33
CA LEU A 155 -18.36 -9.69 1.78
C LEU A 155 -19.28 -8.48 1.78
N MET A 156 -19.38 -7.83 2.93
CA MET A 156 -20.09 -6.57 3.10
C MET A 156 -19.11 -5.41 3.05
N ILE A 157 -19.51 -4.32 2.38
CA ILE A 157 -18.77 -3.07 2.34
C ILE A 157 -19.69 -1.99 2.89
N ARG A 158 -19.25 -1.25 3.91
CA ARG A 158 -19.99 -0.11 4.47
C ARG A 158 -19.14 1.15 4.34
N GLN A 159 -19.69 2.17 3.69
CA GLN A 159 -19.08 3.51 3.67
C GLN A 159 -19.65 4.32 4.82
N THR A 160 -18.76 4.89 5.62
CA THR A 160 -19.08 5.88 6.66
C THR A 160 -19.13 7.29 6.10
#